data_AF-A0A8H4KX37-F1
#
_entry.id   AF-A0A8H4KX37-F1
#
_cell.length_a   1.000
_cell.length_b   1.000
_cell.length_c   1.000
_cell.angle_alpha   90.00
_cell.angle_beta   90.00
_cell.angle_gamma   90.00
#
_symmetry.space_group_name_H-M   'P 1'
#
loop_
_entity.id
_entity.type
_entity.pdbx_description
1 polymer ?
#
loop_
_entity_poly.entity_id
_entity_poly.type
_entity_poly.pdbx_seq_one_letter_code
_entity_poly.pdbx_strand_id
1 'polypeptide(L)'
;MKTAIKSLLSFLAIGPSLAINWTRIGCDEPWSVDRIEAQGGPMTIDPDAIWSNAGELSRGAREAIASIRGLQAFPSNARKQAGANANMVWNAEFHARRGLASDSARDMQDVNGTYSDVELALAGNLTVNRAKRGFLFCGGRAFTRERIPGVSGQLRPCDERGDQAYQGKTFYATKSNGGPEPEENILGVILCPNQFEASGYRVHATLDAGYTAQALDGMTVPYPAHYNSVAGTLLHEMVHVVGHARDERPPPAGGYHDHAAGFRAQYNLARGGASREQKLFNPDGYRIFAEMCRSPATGWGRPSPPPAQARSDG
;
A
#
# COMPACT_ATOMS: atom_id res chain seq x y z
N MET A 1 -23.73 59.02 -6.80
CA MET A 1 -24.13 57.61 -6.57
C MET A 1 -22.92 56.75 -6.93
N LYS A 2 -22.00 56.40 -6.01
CA LYS A 2 -22.06 55.41 -4.90
C LYS A 2 -22.46 53.99 -5.31
N THR A 3 -21.52 53.26 -5.92
CA THR A 3 -21.17 51.84 -5.59
C THR A 3 -19.94 51.41 -6.40
N ALA A 4 -18.73 51.69 -5.89
CA ALA A 4 -17.53 51.01 -6.35
C ALA A 4 -17.42 49.69 -5.58
N ILE A 5 -17.73 48.59 -6.27
CA ILE A 5 -17.64 47.22 -5.76
C ILE A 5 -16.16 46.95 -5.44
N LYS A 6 -15.85 46.88 -4.15
CA LYS A 6 -14.62 46.26 -3.64
C LYS A 6 -14.69 44.77 -3.95
N SER A 7 -14.33 44.40 -5.18
CA SER A 7 -13.93 43.03 -5.48
C SER A 7 -12.61 42.79 -4.77
N LEU A 8 -12.71 42.30 -3.55
CA LEU A 8 -11.62 41.69 -2.81
C LEU A 8 -11.22 40.45 -3.62
N LEU A 9 -10.29 40.63 -4.54
CA LEU A 9 -9.46 39.55 -5.07
C LEU A 9 -8.73 38.96 -3.87
N SER A 10 -9.38 38.00 -3.20
CA SER A 10 -8.70 36.95 -2.47
C SER A 10 -7.85 36.22 -3.51
N PHE A 11 -6.66 36.76 -3.76
CA PHE A 11 -5.55 35.95 -4.22
C PHE A 11 -5.46 34.84 -3.19
N LEU A 12 -5.99 33.67 -3.57
CA LEU A 12 -5.55 32.40 -3.04
C LEU A 12 -4.03 32.51 -3.04
N ALA A 13 -3.47 32.71 -1.87
CA ALA A 13 -2.07 32.41 -1.63
C ALA A 13 -1.97 30.91 -1.84
N ILE A 14 -1.91 30.48 -3.10
CA ILE A 14 -1.36 29.21 -3.50
C ILE A 14 0.12 29.39 -3.18
N GLY A 15 0.46 29.27 -1.90
CA GLY A 15 1.83 29.03 -1.49
C GLY A 15 2.30 27.84 -2.34
N PRO A 16 3.58 27.84 -2.79
CA PRO A 16 4.08 26.78 -3.64
C PRO A 16 3.75 25.44 -2.97
N SER A 17 2.84 24.68 -3.59
CA SER A 17 2.52 23.35 -3.14
C SER A 17 3.76 22.51 -3.41
N LEU A 18 4.55 22.26 -2.36
CA LEU A 18 5.82 21.57 -2.51
C LEU A 18 5.53 20.07 -2.67
N ALA A 19 5.74 19.61 -3.89
CA ALA A 19 5.59 18.23 -4.27
C ALA A 19 6.74 17.39 -3.67
N ILE A 20 6.48 16.14 -3.28
CA ILE A 20 7.55 15.25 -2.77
C ILE A 20 8.53 14.94 -3.89
N ASN A 21 9.78 15.39 -3.76
CA ASN A 21 10.85 14.94 -4.66
C ASN A 21 11.49 13.66 -4.11
N TRP A 22 11.38 12.55 -4.85
CA TRP A 22 11.93 11.25 -4.45
C TRP A 22 13.39 11.11 -4.88
N THR A 23 14.27 10.87 -3.91
CA THR A 23 15.65 10.43 -4.14
C THR A 23 15.73 8.93 -3.92
N ARG A 24 16.21 8.19 -4.91
CA ARG A 24 16.42 6.75 -4.79
C ARG A 24 17.85 6.47 -4.32
N ILE A 25 18.01 5.62 -3.31
CA ILE A 25 19.31 5.27 -2.71
C ILE A 25 19.53 3.77 -2.88
N GLY A 26 20.63 3.41 -3.53
CA GLY A 26 20.98 2.00 -3.79
C GLY A 26 20.05 1.31 -4.80
N CYS A 27 19.35 2.08 -5.62
CA CYS A 27 18.41 1.60 -6.64
C CYS A 27 18.99 1.66 -8.06
N ASP A 28 20.29 1.92 -8.21
CA ASP A 28 20.92 2.20 -9.51
C ASP A 28 21.08 0.94 -10.37
N GLU A 29 21.02 -0.24 -9.75
CA GLU A 29 21.13 -1.53 -10.41
C GLU A 29 20.01 -2.46 -9.93
N PRO A 30 19.46 -3.32 -10.81
CA PRO A 30 18.60 -4.41 -10.37
C PRO A 30 19.32 -5.26 -9.33
N TRP A 31 18.61 -5.65 -8.28
CA TRP A 31 19.18 -6.55 -7.27
C TRP A 31 18.49 -7.90 -7.32
N SER A 32 19.27 -8.95 -7.07
CA SER A 32 18.75 -10.30 -6.96
C SER A 32 18.44 -10.63 -5.51
N VAL A 33 17.30 -11.29 -5.31
CA VAL A 33 16.96 -11.97 -4.06
C VAL A 33 17.01 -13.47 -4.37
N ASP A 34 17.77 -14.22 -3.57
CA ASP A 34 17.71 -15.67 -3.62
C ASP A 34 16.27 -16.08 -3.31
N ARG A 35 15.68 -16.91 -4.18
CA ARG A 35 14.21 -17.07 -4.24
C ARG A 35 13.79 -18.45 -3.80
N ILE A 36 12.63 -18.50 -3.13
CA ILE A 36 11.64 -19.56 -3.30
C ILE A 36 10.61 -19.06 -4.34
N GLU A 37 10.86 -19.34 -5.62
CA GLU A 37 9.74 -19.48 -6.55
C GLU A 37 9.16 -20.88 -6.37
N ALA A 38 7.88 -21.07 -6.69
CA ALA A 38 7.36 -22.43 -6.91
C ALA A 38 8.08 -23.17 -8.06
N GLN A 39 8.98 -22.50 -8.81
CA GLN A 39 9.66 -22.99 -10.02
C GLN A 39 11.17 -22.65 -10.17
N GLY A 40 11.87 -22.23 -9.10
CA GLY A 40 13.33 -22.45 -9.00
C GLY A 40 14.30 -21.48 -9.72
N GLY A 41 14.41 -20.23 -9.24
CA GLY A 41 15.56 -19.37 -9.57
C GLY A 41 15.53 -17.99 -8.88
N PRO A 42 16.68 -17.29 -8.78
CA PRO A 42 16.76 -15.96 -8.17
C PRO A 42 15.75 -14.99 -8.78
N MET A 43 15.23 -14.07 -7.95
CA MET A 43 14.35 -12.98 -8.41
C MET A 43 15.18 -11.74 -8.69
N THR A 44 15.18 -11.27 -9.93
CA THR A 44 15.69 -9.94 -10.23
C THR A 44 14.60 -8.91 -9.94
N ILE A 45 14.92 -7.92 -9.12
CA ILE A 45 14.06 -6.77 -8.84
C ILE A 45 14.64 -5.56 -9.56
N ASP A 46 13.90 -5.05 -10.53
CA ASP A 46 14.15 -3.76 -11.15
C ASP A 46 13.33 -2.67 -10.42
N PRO A 47 13.98 -1.72 -9.71
CA PRO A 47 13.28 -0.69 -8.97
C PRO A 47 12.37 0.20 -9.82
N ASP A 48 12.69 0.43 -11.10
CA ASP A 48 11.81 1.19 -12.00
C ASP A 48 10.54 0.40 -12.32
N ALA A 49 10.68 -0.91 -12.58
CA ALA A 49 9.55 -1.79 -12.77
C ALA A 49 8.66 -1.87 -11.51
N ILE A 50 9.25 -1.94 -10.32
CA ILE A 50 8.51 -1.91 -9.04
C ILE A 50 7.73 -0.61 -8.91
N TRP A 51 8.37 0.53 -9.16
CA TRP A 51 7.76 1.85 -9.04
C TRP A 51 6.59 2.02 -10.02
N SER A 52 6.81 1.69 -11.28
CA SER A 52 5.78 1.74 -12.33
C SER A 52 4.62 0.80 -12.01
N ASN A 53 4.91 -0.45 -11.62
CA ASN A 53 3.89 -1.46 -11.31
C ASN A 53 3.06 -1.07 -10.08
N ALA A 54 3.64 -0.41 -9.06
CA ALA A 54 2.86 0.14 -7.93
C ALA A 54 1.85 1.21 -8.38
N GLY A 55 2.23 2.05 -9.36
CA GLY A 55 1.32 3.00 -9.99
C GLY A 55 0.20 2.31 -10.77
N GLU A 56 0.53 1.26 -11.54
CA GLU A 56 -0.45 0.46 -12.25
C GLU A 56 -1.41 -0.31 -11.32
N LEU A 57 -0.90 -0.85 -10.22
CA LEU A 57 -1.70 -1.49 -9.17
C LEU A 57 -2.75 -0.51 -8.62
N SER A 58 -2.31 0.71 -8.29
CA SER A 58 -3.20 1.77 -7.80
C SER A 58 -4.26 2.15 -8.82
N ARG A 59 -3.86 2.37 -10.08
CA ARG A 59 -4.80 2.71 -11.17
C ARG A 59 -5.82 1.60 -11.43
N GLY A 60 -5.36 0.36 -11.54
CA GLY A 60 -6.24 -0.80 -11.74
C GLY A 60 -7.24 -1.00 -10.61
N ALA A 61 -6.83 -0.73 -9.36
CA ALA A 61 -7.72 -0.75 -8.21
C ALA A 61 -8.81 0.33 -8.31
N ARG A 62 -8.47 1.55 -8.73
CA ARG A 62 -9.44 2.64 -8.94
C ARG A 62 -10.43 2.31 -10.06
N GLU A 63 -9.95 1.76 -11.16
CA GLU A 63 -10.82 1.29 -12.25
C GLU A 63 -11.78 0.20 -11.76
N ALA A 64 -11.30 -0.74 -10.94
CA ALA A 64 -12.14 -1.75 -10.31
C ALA A 64 -13.20 -1.14 -9.38
N ILE A 65 -12.84 -0.15 -8.56
CA ILE A 65 -13.79 0.58 -7.70
C ILE A 65 -14.83 1.34 -8.54
N ALA A 66 -14.39 2.05 -9.59
CA ALA A 66 -15.31 2.73 -10.50
C ALA A 66 -16.29 1.73 -11.14
N SER A 67 -15.81 0.54 -11.49
CA SER A 67 -16.62 -0.50 -12.13
C SER A 67 -17.74 -1.07 -11.26
N ILE A 68 -17.68 -0.94 -9.93
CA ILE A 68 -18.67 -1.48 -8.99
C ILE A 68 -19.70 -0.43 -8.50
N ARG A 69 -19.60 0.81 -8.99
CA ARG A 69 -20.55 1.89 -8.71
C ARG A 69 -21.73 1.88 -9.68
N GLY A 70 -22.87 2.39 -9.23
CA GLY A 70 -24.06 2.61 -10.06
C GLY A 70 -24.81 1.35 -10.49
N LEU A 71 -25.90 1.53 -11.25
CA LEU A 71 -26.75 0.46 -11.76
C LEU A 71 -26.18 -0.14 -13.05
N GLN A 72 -26.23 -1.47 -13.18
CA GLN A 72 -25.93 -2.18 -14.44
C GLN A 72 -26.91 -3.33 -14.66
N ALA A 73 -27.57 -3.35 -15.83
CA ALA A 73 -28.51 -4.41 -16.20
C ALA A 73 -27.81 -5.77 -16.36
N PHE A 74 -26.62 -5.77 -17.00
CA PHE A 74 -25.83 -6.97 -17.28
C PHE A 74 -24.40 -6.79 -16.74
N PRO A 75 -24.16 -7.13 -15.45
CA PRO A 75 -22.85 -6.91 -14.84
C PRO A 75 -21.81 -7.90 -15.37
N SER A 76 -20.66 -7.37 -15.78
CA SER A 76 -19.50 -8.15 -16.22
C SER A 76 -18.91 -9.01 -15.09
N ASN A 77 -18.14 -10.04 -15.44
CA ASN A 77 -17.43 -10.85 -14.44
C ASN A 77 -16.40 -10.02 -13.66
N ALA A 78 -15.68 -9.11 -14.34
CA ALA A 78 -14.73 -8.20 -13.70
C ALA A 78 -15.41 -7.34 -12.61
N ARG A 79 -16.61 -6.80 -12.89
CA ARG A 79 -17.39 -6.04 -11.90
C ARG A 79 -17.80 -6.91 -10.71
N LYS A 80 -18.29 -8.12 -10.95
CA LYS A 80 -18.67 -9.05 -9.87
C LYS A 80 -17.44 -9.39 -9.01
N GLN A 81 -16.30 -9.63 -9.63
CA GLN A 81 -15.06 -9.96 -8.92
C GLN A 81 -14.53 -8.77 -8.12
N ALA A 82 -14.51 -7.57 -8.70
CA ALA A 82 -14.14 -6.35 -7.98
C ALA A 82 -15.04 -6.12 -6.76
N GLY A 83 -16.35 -6.37 -6.88
CA GLY A 83 -17.29 -6.24 -5.76
C GLY A 83 -17.07 -7.31 -4.69
N ALA A 84 -16.76 -8.55 -5.08
CA ALA A 84 -16.39 -9.61 -4.17
C ALA A 84 -15.06 -9.30 -3.43
N ASN A 85 -14.05 -8.77 -4.14
CA ASN A 85 -12.78 -8.35 -3.56
C ASN A 85 -12.99 -7.23 -2.53
N ALA A 86 -13.79 -6.21 -2.87
CA ALA A 86 -14.10 -5.12 -1.94
C ALA A 86 -14.86 -5.62 -0.70
N ASN A 87 -15.76 -6.60 -0.87
CA ASN A 87 -16.42 -7.25 0.26
C ASN A 87 -15.46 -8.07 1.13
N MET A 88 -14.48 -8.75 0.54
CA MET A 88 -13.48 -9.50 1.30
C MET A 88 -12.57 -8.57 2.11
N VAL A 89 -12.14 -7.46 1.52
CA VAL A 89 -11.11 -6.60 2.09
C VAL A 89 -11.67 -5.56 3.06
N TRP A 90 -12.87 -5.01 2.80
CA TRP A 90 -13.45 -3.94 3.63
C TRP A 90 -14.87 -4.25 4.11
N ASN A 91 -15.40 -5.44 3.83
CA ASN A 91 -16.80 -5.77 4.07
C ASN A 91 -17.78 -4.81 3.36
N ALA A 92 -17.36 -4.26 2.22
CA ALA A 92 -18.21 -3.42 1.38
C ALA A 92 -19.40 -4.24 0.85
N GLU A 93 -20.63 -3.82 1.16
CA GLU A 93 -21.84 -4.45 0.67
C GLU A 93 -22.03 -4.12 -0.81
N PHE A 94 -22.09 -5.16 -1.64
CA PHE A 94 -22.17 -5.04 -3.09
C PHE A 94 -23.24 -5.96 -3.67
N HIS A 95 -24.05 -5.40 -4.57
CA HIS A 95 -25.06 -6.13 -5.34
C HIS A 95 -24.70 -6.02 -6.83
N ALA A 96 -24.55 -7.15 -7.53
CA ALA A 96 -24.05 -7.16 -8.91
C ALA A 96 -24.75 -6.15 -9.84
N ARG A 97 -26.09 -6.07 -9.78
CA ARG A 97 -26.89 -5.14 -10.61
C ARG A 97 -27.02 -3.74 -10.02
N ARG A 98 -27.07 -3.60 -8.69
CA ARG A 98 -27.34 -2.31 -8.04
C ARG A 98 -26.08 -1.51 -7.70
N GLY A 99 -24.93 -2.18 -7.66
CA GLY A 99 -23.67 -1.61 -7.19
C GLY A 99 -23.54 -1.70 -5.67
N LEU A 100 -22.69 -0.83 -5.14
CA LEU A 100 -22.43 -0.70 -3.71
C LEU A 100 -23.65 -0.13 -2.97
N ALA A 101 -23.89 -0.63 -1.75
CA ALA A 101 -24.78 0.04 -0.80
C ALA A 101 -24.24 1.45 -0.45
N SER A 102 -25.11 2.35 0.02
CA SER A 102 -24.78 3.77 0.20
C SER A 102 -23.50 4.01 1.03
N ASP A 103 -23.39 3.36 2.19
CA ASP A 103 -22.22 3.52 3.06
C ASP A 103 -20.97 2.90 2.44
N SER A 104 -21.09 1.72 1.83
CA SER A 104 -19.98 1.11 1.10
C SER A 104 -19.55 1.93 -0.12
N ALA A 105 -20.46 2.66 -0.77
CA ALA A 105 -20.13 3.55 -1.87
C ALA A 105 -19.31 4.76 -1.40
N ARG A 106 -19.60 5.28 -0.21
CA ARG A 106 -18.81 6.34 0.44
C ARG A 106 -17.43 5.83 0.84
N ASP A 107 -17.37 4.67 1.47
CA ASP A 107 -16.11 4.03 1.86
C ASP A 107 -15.21 3.78 0.65
N MET A 108 -15.76 3.25 -0.43
CA MET A 108 -14.99 3.02 -1.66
C MET A 108 -14.61 4.32 -2.38
N GLN A 109 -15.34 5.42 -2.16
CA GLN A 109 -14.91 6.74 -2.63
C GLN A 109 -13.67 7.22 -1.87
N ASP A 110 -13.61 7.03 -0.55
CA ASP A 110 -12.43 7.37 0.27
C ASP A 110 -11.21 6.51 -0.09
N VAL A 111 -11.45 5.20 -0.31
CA VAL A 111 -10.42 4.26 -0.79
C VAL A 111 -9.89 4.70 -2.17
N ASN A 112 -10.78 5.03 -3.11
CA ASN A 112 -10.39 5.51 -4.43
C ASN A 112 -9.62 6.84 -4.37
N GLY A 113 -10.00 7.75 -3.46
CA GLY A 113 -9.23 8.98 -3.22
C GLY A 113 -7.83 8.69 -2.70
N THR A 114 -7.67 7.69 -1.84
CA THR A 114 -6.35 7.29 -1.31
C THR A 114 -5.46 6.70 -2.41
N TYR A 115 -5.98 5.82 -3.29
CA TYR A 115 -5.20 5.37 -4.45
C TYR A 115 -4.81 6.52 -5.38
N SER A 116 -5.69 7.51 -5.57
CA SER A 116 -5.36 8.70 -6.35
C SER A 116 -4.19 9.47 -5.74
N ASP A 117 -4.16 9.60 -4.43
CA ASP A 117 -3.07 10.27 -3.72
C ASP A 117 -1.77 9.44 -3.73
N VAL A 118 -1.87 8.11 -3.71
CA VAL A 118 -0.72 7.22 -3.92
C VAL A 118 -0.12 7.43 -5.31
N GLU A 119 -0.95 7.52 -6.36
CA GLU A 119 -0.46 7.83 -7.71
C GLU A 119 0.23 9.20 -7.76
N LEU A 120 -0.32 10.22 -7.07
CA LEU A 120 0.34 11.51 -6.93
C LEU A 120 1.66 11.40 -6.17
N ALA A 121 1.73 10.60 -5.10
CA ALA A 121 2.94 10.38 -4.31
C ALA A 121 4.03 9.74 -5.17
N LEU A 122 3.70 8.67 -5.90
CA LEU A 122 4.61 7.99 -6.83
C LEU A 122 5.06 8.89 -7.97
N ALA A 123 4.21 9.80 -8.44
CA ALA A 123 4.58 10.80 -9.45
C ALA A 123 5.41 11.96 -8.89
N GLY A 124 5.65 12.00 -7.58
CA GLY A 124 6.31 13.13 -6.90
C GLY A 124 5.48 14.40 -6.90
N ASN A 125 4.16 14.29 -7.07
CA ASN A 125 3.19 15.38 -7.18
C ASN A 125 2.30 15.53 -5.93
N LEU A 126 2.39 14.59 -4.97
CA LEU A 126 1.67 14.72 -3.71
C LEU A 126 2.22 15.90 -2.93
N THR A 127 1.34 16.83 -2.57
CA THR A 127 1.69 17.94 -1.69
C THR A 127 1.56 17.47 -0.25
N VAL A 128 2.62 17.65 0.53
CA VAL A 128 2.62 17.26 1.94
C VAL A 128 3.01 18.44 2.80
N ASN A 129 2.39 18.55 3.97
CA ASN A 129 2.62 19.68 4.86
C ASN A 129 3.96 19.59 5.61
N ARG A 130 4.66 18.44 5.58
CA ARG A 130 5.78 18.15 6.48
C ARG A 130 7.11 17.79 5.84
N ALA A 131 7.14 17.01 4.75
CA ALA A 131 8.39 16.52 4.15
C ALA A 131 8.59 17.02 2.72
N LYS A 132 9.69 17.72 2.46
CA LYS A 132 10.01 18.24 1.11
C LYS A 132 10.75 17.22 0.24
N ARG A 133 11.32 16.20 0.88
CA ARG A 133 12.15 15.17 0.24
C ARG A 133 11.71 13.79 0.71
N GLY A 134 11.44 12.94 -0.27
CA GLY A 134 11.19 11.52 -0.09
C GLY A 134 12.45 10.75 -0.41
N PHE A 135 12.72 9.65 0.29
CA PHE A 135 13.80 8.73 -0.04
C PHE A 135 13.24 7.32 -0.22
N LEU A 136 13.58 6.67 -1.32
CA LEU A 136 13.34 5.24 -1.49
C LEU A 136 14.67 4.51 -1.33
N PHE A 137 14.73 3.56 -0.41
CA PHE A 137 15.90 2.72 -0.20
C PHE A 137 15.65 1.32 -0.75
N CYS A 138 16.48 0.90 -1.71
CA CYS A 138 16.36 -0.40 -2.38
C CYS A 138 17.27 -1.45 -1.74
N GLY A 139 16.72 -2.24 -0.82
CA GLY A 139 17.34 -3.45 -0.26
C GLY A 139 18.58 -3.21 0.62
N GLY A 140 19.14 -4.32 1.14
CA GLY A 140 20.28 -4.29 2.07
C GLY A 140 21.54 -3.64 1.49
N ARG A 141 21.72 -3.60 0.17
CA ARG A 141 22.87 -2.96 -0.47
C ARG A 141 22.88 -1.44 -0.32
N ALA A 142 21.71 -0.80 -0.31
CA ALA A 142 21.56 0.65 -0.09
C ALA A 142 22.20 1.11 1.23
N PHE A 143 22.25 0.21 2.23
CA PHE A 143 22.78 0.50 3.57
C PHE A 143 24.14 -0.13 3.85
N THR A 144 24.65 -0.98 2.94
CA THR A 144 26.04 -1.46 3.00
C THR A 144 27.05 -0.46 2.47
N ARG A 145 26.63 0.53 1.66
CA ARG A 145 27.56 1.43 0.96
C ARG A 145 27.78 2.77 1.64
N GLU A 146 26.84 3.32 2.41
CA GLU A 146 27.03 4.64 3.05
C GLU A 146 26.30 4.78 4.38
N ARG A 147 26.94 5.47 5.35
CA ARG A 147 26.18 6.12 6.43
C ARG A 147 25.31 7.19 5.77
N ILE A 148 24.01 7.18 6.01
CA ILE A 148 23.15 8.31 5.63
C ILE A 148 23.74 9.57 6.30
N PRO A 149 24.22 10.57 5.54
CA PRO A 149 24.86 11.75 6.12
C PRO A 149 23.88 12.49 7.03
N GLY A 150 24.19 12.55 8.33
CA GLY A 150 23.38 13.23 9.35
C GLY A 150 22.48 12.31 10.19
N VAL A 151 22.49 10.99 9.97
CA VAL A 151 21.80 10.02 10.85
C VAL A 151 22.86 9.33 11.73
N SER A 152 22.78 9.51 13.06
CA SER A 152 23.68 8.84 14.00
C SER A 152 23.18 7.41 14.29
N GLY A 153 24.02 6.42 13.99
CA GLY A 153 23.73 5.00 14.22
C GLY A 153 24.03 4.14 13.00
N GLN A 154 24.46 2.90 13.23
CA GLN A 154 24.62 1.91 12.16
C GLN A 154 23.28 1.26 11.92
N LEU A 155 22.39 1.93 11.17
CA LEU A 155 21.18 1.28 10.67
C LEU A 155 21.63 0.18 9.71
N ARG A 156 21.21 -1.05 9.98
CA ARG A 156 21.24 -2.16 9.02
C ARG A 156 19.80 -2.57 8.72
N PRO A 157 19.06 -1.74 7.96
CA PRO A 157 17.71 -2.09 7.54
C PRO A 157 17.75 -3.38 6.74
N CYS A 158 16.68 -4.16 6.87
CA CYS A 158 16.50 -5.47 6.27
C CYS A 158 17.30 -6.62 6.91
N ASP A 159 18.03 -6.38 8.00
CA ASP A 159 18.69 -7.42 8.83
C ASP A 159 17.87 -7.76 10.09
N GLU A 160 16.76 -7.06 10.34
CA GLU A 160 15.90 -7.30 11.49
C GLU A 160 15.32 -8.72 11.48
N ARG A 161 15.09 -9.28 12.68
CA ARG A 161 14.60 -10.65 12.88
C ARG A 161 13.45 -10.68 13.88
N GLY A 162 12.65 -11.74 13.83
CA GLY A 162 11.51 -11.94 14.74
C GLY A 162 10.47 -10.83 14.56
N ASP A 163 9.92 -10.33 15.65
CA ASP A 163 8.86 -9.31 15.66
C ASP A 163 9.28 -7.95 15.10
N GLN A 164 10.57 -7.75 14.82
CA GLN A 164 11.11 -6.53 14.23
C GLN A 164 11.35 -6.66 12.72
N ALA A 165 11.18 -7.86 12.14
CA ALA A 165 11.33 -8.06 10.71
C ALA A 165 10.19 -7.36 9.95
N TYR A 166 10.54 -6.63 8.89
CA TYR A 166 9.57 -5.96 8.02
C TYR A 166 9.94 -6.14 6.55
N GLN A 167 8.93 -6.18 5.70
CA GLN A 167 9.07 -6.33 4.25
C GLN A 167 9.14 -4.97 3.54
N GLY A 168 8.49 -3.98 4.14
CA GLY A 168 8.55 -2.57 3.81
C GLY A 168 8.51 -1.75 5.11
N LYS A 169 9.01 -0.52 5.07
CA LYS A 169 8.87 0.40 6.19
C LYS A 169 8.87 1.85 5.73
N THR A 170 7.82 2.56 6.13
CA THR A 170 7.73 4.03 6.04
C THR A 170 8.23 4.64 7.34
N PHE A 171 9.02 5.71 7.24
CA PHE A 171 9.53 6.43 8.40
C PHE A 171 9.63 7.92 8.15
N TYR A 172 9.57 8.67 9.26
CA TYR A 172 9.97 10.08 9.31
C TYR A 172 11.24 10.21 10.13
N ALA A 173 12.16 11.02 9.64
CA ALA A 173 13.35 11.39 10.38
C ALA A 173 13.55 12.90 10.28
N THR A 174 14.10 13.49 11.33
CA THR A 174 14.46 14.90 11.33
C THR A 174 15.97 14.98 11.18
N LYS A 175 16.43 15.56 10.07
CA LYS A 175 17.86 15.79 9.82
C LYS A 175 18.27 17.09 10.50
N SER A 176 19.13 16.95 11.50
CA SER A 176 19.87 18.09 12.04
C SER A 176 20.91 18.51 11.03
N ASN A 177 20.90 19.79 10.65
CA ASN A 177 21.89 20.35 9.74
C ASN A 177 23.20 20.75 10.44
N GLY A 178 23.35 20.46 11.74
CA GLY A 178 24.56 20.75 12.51
C GLY A 178 24.90 22.24 12.62
N GLY A 179 23.97 23.13 12.26
CA GLY A 179 24.12 24.58 12.20
C GLY A 179 22.78 25.31 12.40
N PRO A 180 22.68 26.62 12.13
CA PRO A 180 21.48 27.43 12.40
C PRO A 180 20.32 27.19 11.42
N GLU A 181 20.55 26.42 10.35
CA GLU A 181 19.50 26.06 9.39
C GLU A 181 18.41 25.22 10.05
N PRO A 182 17.12 25.47 9.74
CA PRO A 182 16.02 24.72 10.31
C PRO A 182 16.16 23.24 9.99
N GLU A 183 15.78 22.40 10.95
CA GLU A 183 15.77 20.95 10.79
C GLU A 183 14.90 20.55 9.60
N GLU A 184 15.39 19.60 8.80
CA GLU A 184 14.67 19.11 7.63
C GLU A 184 13.96 17.79 7.99
N ASN A 185 12.64 17.75 7.78
CA ASN A 185 11.89 16.51 7.89
C ASN A 185 12.05 15.68 6.60
N ILE A 186 12.58 14.49 6.79
CA ILE A 186 12.78 13.46 5.79
C ILE A 186 11.66 12.44 5.89
N LEU A 187 11.07 12.10 4.76
CA LEU A 187 10.21 10.93 4.60
C LEU A 187 10.99 9.85 3.87
N GLY A 188 10.99 8.62 4.39
CA GLY A 188 11.68 7.50 3.79
C GLY A 188 10.80 6.26 3.69
N VAL A 189 11.03 5.49 2.62
CA VAL A 189 10.48 4.15 2.41
C VAL A 189 11.63 3.18 2.21
N ILE A 190 11.65 2.10 2.97
CA ILE A 190 12.61 1.01 2.86
C ILE A 190 11.89 -0.21 2.32
N LEU A 191 12.46 -0.88 1.31
CA LEU A 191 11.97 -2.17 0.83
C LEU A 191 12.97 -3.27 1.17
N CYS A 192 12.49 -4.33 1.83
CA CYS A 192 13.27 -5.47 2.30
C CYS A 192 12.74 -6.79 1.73
N PRO A 193 12.86 -7.01 0.42
CA PRO A 193 12.24 -8.15 -0.25
C PRO A 193 12.81 -9.51 0.21
N ASN A 194 14.02 -9.54 0.78
CA ASN A 194 14.62 -10.72 1.40
C ASN A 194 13.85 -11.24 2.63
N GLN A 195 13.10 -10.36 3.31
CA GLN A 195 12.34 -10.73 4.52
C GLN A 195 11.08 -11.56 4.21
N PHE A 196 10.65 -11.57 2.95
CA PHE A 196 9.56 -12.44 2.52
C PHE A 196 9.91 -13.93 2.53
N GLU A 197 11.15 -14.27 2.14
CA GLU A 197 11.63 -15.65 2.14
C GLU A 197 11.67 -16.22 3.54
N ALA A 198 12.19 -15.45 4.51
CA ALA A 198 12.21 -15.82 5.92
C ALA A 198 10.81 -16.10 6.50
N SER A 199 9.78 -15.52 5.88
CA SER A 199 8.38 -15.69 6.28
C SER A 199 7.65 -16.81 5.52
N GLY A 200 8.30 -17.49 4.58
CA GLY A 200 7.74 -18.58 3.80
C GLY A 200 6.69 -18.17 2.76
N TYR A 201 6.60 -16.87 2.42
CA TYR A 201 5.65 -16.37 1.43
C TYR A 201 6.20 -16.48 0.01
N ARG A 202 5.31 -16.77 -0.95
CA ARG A 202 5.60 -16.62 -2.37
C ARG A 202 5.55 -15.14 -2.74
N VAL A 203 6.61 -14.66 -3.38
CA VAL A 203 6.75 -13.25 -3.75
C VAL A 203 7.13 -13.07 -5.20
N HIS A 204 6.48 -12.09 -5.81
CA HIS A 204 6.74 -11.60 -7.14
C HIS A 204 7.42 -10.22 -7.04
N ALA A 205 8.25 -9.86 -8.01
CA ALA A 205 8.73 -8.48 -8.11
C ALA A 205 7.53 -7.58 -8.44
N THR A 206 6.90 -7.85 -9.58
CA THR A 206 5.72 -7.18 -10.11
C THR A 206 4.55 -8.14 -10.27
N LEU A 207 3.33 -7.61 -10.40
CA LEU A 207 2.17 -8.38 -10.83
C LEU A 207 1.59 -7.77 -12.11
N ASP A 208 1.66 -8.54 -13.20
CA ASP A 208 1.16 -8.11 -14.50
C ASP A 208 -0.37 -8.12 -14.53
N ALA A 209 -0.93 -7.29 -15.42
CA ALA A 209 -2.37 -7.25 -15.61
C ALA A 209 -2.86 -8.59 -16.19
N GLY A 210 -3.90 -9.17 -15.59
CA GLY A 210 -4.42 -10.46 -16.03
C GLY A 210 -3.60 -11.66 -15.55
N TYR A 211 -2.67 -11.50 -14.59
CA TYR A 211 -1.98 -12.64 -14.02
C TYR A 211 -2.99 -13.68 -13.51
N THR A 212 -2.67 -14.96 -13.66
CA THR A 212 -3.53 -16.04 -13.19
C THR A 212 -2.98 -16.58 -11.89
N ALA A 213 -3.72 -16.42 -10.80
CA ALA A 213 -3.36 -17.01 -9.53
C ALA A 213 -3.65 -18.52 -9.56
N GLN A 214 -2.74 -19.32 -9.04
CA GLN A 214 -2.87 -20.77 -8.91
C GLN A 214 -3.23 -21.16 -7.47
N ALA A 215 -4.08 -22.17 -7.30
CA ALA A 215 -4.28 -22.74 -5.98
C ALA A 215 -3.01 -23.51 -5.56
N LEU A 216 -2.67 -23.48 -4.27
CA LEU A 216 -1.67 -24.42 -3.74
C LEU A 216 -2.28 -25.81 -3.59
N ASP A 217 -1.43 -26.83 -3.50
CA ASP A 217 -1.85 -28.20 -3.24
C ASP A 217 -2.76 -28.26 -2.01
N GLY A 218 -3.91 -28.94 -2.17
CA GLY A 218 -4.94 -29.03 -1.13
C GLY A 218 -5.92 -27.85 -1.05
N MET A 219 -5.74 -26.79 -1.85
CA MET A 219 -6.69 -25.68 -1.95
C MET A 219 -7.53 -25.78 -3.24
N THR A 220 -8.84 -25.50 -3.14
CA THR A 220 -9.75 -25.48 -4.30
C THR A 220 -9.73 -24.17 -5.08
N VAL A 221 -9.21 -23.11 -4.47
CA VAL A 221 -9.13 -21.75 -5.03
C VAL A 221 -7.85 -21.04 -4.55
N PRO A 222 -7.28 -20.10 -5.32
CA PRO A 222 -6.09 -19.35 -4.91
C PRO A 222 -6.32 -18.52 -3.65
N TYR A 223 -5.35 -18.49 -2.74
CA TYR A 223 -5.44 -17.73 -1.50
C TYR A 223 -4.63 -16.44 -1.58
N PRO A 224 -5.24 -15.25 -1.38
CA PRO A 224 -4.54 -13.98 -1.57
C PRO A 224 -3.24 -13.83 -0.78
N ALA A 225 -3.12 -14.40 0.44
CA ALA A 225 -1.90 -14.25 1.23
C ALA A 225 -0.67 -14.97 0.64
N HIS A 226 -0.87 -15.85 -0.35
CA HIS A 226 0.21 -16.50 -1.09
C HIS A 226 0.64 -15.69 -2.33
N TYR A 227 0.06 -14.51 -2.54
CA TYR A 227 0.35 -13.64 -3.67
C TYR A 227 0.72 -12.28 -3.12
N ASN A 228 2.01 -12.10 -2.83
CA ASN A 228 2.54 -10.80 -2.45
C ASN A 228 3.51 -10.34 -3.53
N SER A 229 3.58 -9.03 -3.74
CA SER A 229 4.54 -8.43 -4.64
C SER A 229 5.36 -7.33 -3.98
N VAL A 230 6.58 -7.13 -4.46
CA VAL A 230 7.41 -5.99 -4.02
C VAL A 230 6.75 -4.68 -4.41
N ALA A 231 6.12 -4.62 -5.59
CA ALA A 231 5.29 -3.49 -6.02
C ALA A 231 4.07 -3.26 -5.11
N GLY A 232 3.39 -4.32 -4.68
CA GLY A 232 2.30 -4.23 -3.71
C GLY A 232 2.77 -3.77 -2.33
N THR A 233 3.98 -4.17 -1.92
CA THR A 233 4.62 -3.69 -0.69
C THR A 233 4.91 -2.20 -0.78
N LEU A 234 5.47 -1.74 -1.91
CA LEU A 234 5.64 -0.30 -2.14
C LEU A 234 4.30 0.44 -2.10
N LEU A 235 3.23 -0.12 -2.67
CA LEU A 235 1.90 0.46 -2.59
C LEU A 235 1.42 0.59 -1.14
N HIS A 236 1.59 -0.46 -0.33
CA HIS A 236 1.30 -0.43 1.12
C HIS A 236 2.03 0.74 1.80
N GLU A 237 3.34 0.87 1.58
CA GLU A 237 4.12 1.95 2.18
C GLU A 237 3.68 3.34 1.69
N MET A 238 3.33 3.47 0.41
CA MET A 238 2.81 4.73 -0.13
C MET A 238 1.47 5.14 0.49
N VAL A 239 0.67 4.18 0.96
CA VAL A 239 -0.55 4.49 1.72
C VAL A 239 -0.20 5.09 3.08
N HIS A 240 0.85 4.61 3.77
CA HIS A 240 1.36 5.30 4.96
C HIS A 240 1.82 6.73 4.62
N VAL A 241 2.58 6.91 3.54
CA VAL A 241 3.01 8.24 3.05
C VAL A 241 1.83 9.18 2.85
N VAL A 242 0.77 8.72 2.19
CA VAL A 242 -0.47 9.50 1.98
C VAL A 242 -1.17 9.80 3.30
N GLY A 243 -1.23 8.84 4.21
CA GLY A 243 -1.80 9.05 5.53
C GLY A 243 -1.10 10.18 6.30
N HIS A 244 0.22 10.12 6.32
CA HIS A 244 1.02 11.16 6.97
C HIS A 244 0.98 12.52 6.25
N ALA A 245 0.71 12.54 4.94
CA ALA A 245 0.49 13.77 4.19
C ALA A 245 -0.82 14.47 4.59
N ARG A 246 -1.88 13.68 4.83
CA ARG A 246 -3.22 14.17 5.16
C ARG A 246 -3.35 14.59 6.62
N ASP A 247 -2.63 13.92 7.53
CA ASP A 247 -2.73 14.19 8.96
C ASP A 247 -1.79 15.34 9.40
N GLU A 248 -2.36 16.51 9.68
CA GLU A 248 -1.64 17.66 10.26
C GLU A 248 -1.18 17.44 11.71
N ARG A 249 -1.60 16.37 12.38
CA ARG A 249 -1.26 16.06 13.79
C ARG A 249 -0.44 14.76 13.88
N PRO A 250 0.61 14.71 14.72
CA PRO A 250 1.21 13.42 15.07
C PRO A 250 0.09 12.54 15.67
N PRO A 251 -0.10 11.29 15.23
CA PRO A 251 -1.34 10.60 15.48
C PRO A 251 -1.45 10.16 16.94
N PRO A 252 -2.53 10.49 17.67
CA PRO A 252 -3.09 9.58 18.64
C PRO A 252 -4.22 8.81 17.94
N ALA A 253 -4.02 7.51 17.71
CA ALA A 253 -5.06 6.53 17.40
C ALA A 253 -5.85 6.61 16.06
N GLY A 254 -5.60 7.57 15.16
CA GLY A 254 -6.41 7.77 13.95
C GLY A 254 -5.69 7.70 12.59
N GLY A 255 -4.40 7.36 12.54
CA GLY A 255 -3.60 7.40 11.30
C GLY A 255 -3.69 6.14 10.46
N TYR A 256 -3.04 6.15 9.30
CA TYR A 256 -2.82 4.96 8.48
C TYR A 256 -1.81 4.05 9.18
N HIS A 257 -2.32 3.05 9.89
CA HIS A 257 -1.56 2.13 10.72
C HIS A 257 -1.78 0.70 10.29
N ASP A 258 -0.81 -0.17 10.61
CA ASP A 258 -0.94 -1.62 10.48
C ASP A 258 -1.85 -2.20 11.55
N HIS A 259 -3.14 -1.87 11.48
CA HIS A 259 -4.18 -2.48 12.30
C HIS A 259 -4.29 -3.99 12.06
N ALA A 260 -3.87 -4.45 10.88
CA ALA A 260 -3.82 -5.84 10.50
C ALA A 260 -2.78 -6.12 9.41
N ALA A 261 -1.88 -7.07 9.65
CA ALA A 261 -0.88 -7.52 8.68
C ALA A 261 -1.26 -8.85 8.02
N GLY A 262 -1.25 -8.88 6.70
CA GLY A 262 -1.62 -10.00 5.85
C GLY A 262 -3.13 -10.13 5.61
N PHE A 263 -3.49 -10.91 4.57
CA PHE A 263 -4.89 -11.05 4.14
C PHE A 263 -5.82 -11.60 5.23
N ARG A 264 -5.38 -12.58 6.02
CA ARG A 264 -6.21 -13.13 7.10
C ARG A 264 -6.55 -12.08 8.15
N ALA A 265 -5.56 -11.32 8.59
CA ALA A 265 -5.77 -10.28 9.59
C ALA A 265 -6.67 -9.18 9.01
N GLN A 266 -6.44 -8.74 7.77
CA GLN A 266 -7.27 -7.72 7.13
C GLN A 266 -8.72 -8.19 6.96
N TYR A 267 -8.94 -9.43 6.52
CA TYR A 267 -10.27 -10.02 6.40
C TYR A 267 -11.00 -10.05 7.76
N ASN A 268 -10.29 -10.44 8.83
CA ASN A 268 -10.83 -10.44 10.18
C ASN A 268 -11.11 -9.01 10.67
N LEU A 269 -10.25 -8.05 10.36
CA LEU A 269 -10.46 -6.63 10.67
C LEU A 269 -11.73 -6.11 10.00
N ALA A 270 -11.91 -6.41 8.71
CA ALA A 270 -13.07 -5.98 7.92
C ALA A 270 -14.41 -6.52 8.46
N ARG A 271 -14.43 -7.80 8.86
CA ARG A 271 -15.63 -8.51 9.33
C ARG A 271 -15.85 -8.39 10.84
N GLY A 272 -14.83 -8.04 11.60
CA GLY A 272 -14.89 -7.86 13.04
C GLY A 272 -15.58 -6.55 13.44
N GLY A 273 -15.65 -6.33 14.74
CA GLY A 273 -16.16 -5.10 15.35
C GLY A 273 -15.20 -3.91 15.29
N ALA A 274 -14.21 -3.92 14.39
CA ALA A 274 -13.30 -2.80 14.19
C ALA A 274 -14.07 -1.55 13.70
N SER A 275 -13.55 -0.36 14.03
CA SER A 275 -14.14 0.89 13.55
C SER A 275 -14.00 1.03 12.03
N ARG A 276 -14.77 1.95 11.45
CA ARG A 276 -14.65 2.29 10.03
C ARG A 276 -13.23 2.77 9.71
N GLU A 277 -12.68 3.66 10.54
CA GLU A 277 -11.32 4.19 10.35
C GLU A 277 -10.29 3.06 10.36
N GLN A 278 -10.34 2.14 11.33
CA GLN A 278 -9.40 1.03 11.39
C GLN A 278 -9.41 0.18 10.11
N LYS A 279 -10.60 -0.07 9.54
CA LYS A 279 -10.75 -0.85 8.30
C LYS A 279 -10.22 -0.10 7.09
N LEU A 280 -10.56 1.19 6.97
CA LEU A 280 -10.21 2.00 5.81
C LEU A 280 -8.78 2.50 5.84
N PHE A 281 -8.16 2.66 7.00
CA PHE A 281 -6.80 3.19 7.13
C PHE A 281 -5.76 2.10 7.35
N ASN A 282 -6.11 0.82 7.18
CA ASN A 282 -5.13 -0.26 7.15
C ASN A 282 -4.51 -0.39 5.75
N PRO A 283 -3.20 -0.10 5.56
CA PRO A 283 -2.56 -0.10 4.24
C PRO A 283 -2.61 -1.45 3.54
N ASP A 284 -2.61 -2.53 4.31
CA ASP A 284 -2.69 -3.89 3.77
C ASP A 284 -3.99 -4.14 3.01
N GLY A 285 -5.09 -3.48 3.39
CA GLY A 285 -6.33 -3.53 2.62
C GLY A 285 -6.12 -3.02 1.19
N TYR A 286 -5.38 -1.93 1.03
CA TYR A 286 -5.09 -1.34 -0.27
C TYR A 286 -4.16 -2.23 -1.11
N ARG A 287 -3.11 -2.79 -0.50
CA ARG A 287 -2.23 -3.75 -1.19
C ARG A 287 -3.06 -4.92 -1.71
N ILE A 288 -3.73 -5.62 -0.81
CA ILE A 288 -4.44 -6.87 -1.12
C ILE A 288 -5.49 -6.64 -2.21
N PHE A 289 -6.29 -5.59 -2.09
CA PHE A 289 -7.32 -5.30 -3.09
C PHE A 289 -6.70 -5.04 -4.47
N ALA A 290 -5.64 -4.23 -4.54
CA ALA A 290 -4.96 -3.94 -5.80
C ALA A 290 -4.36 -5.20 -6.44
N GLU A 291 -3.70 -6.04 -5.65
CA GLU A 291 -3.14 -7.32 -6.11
C GLU A 291 -4.22 -8.30 -6.57
N MET A 292 -5.36 -8.38 -5.85
CA MET A 292 -6.51 -9.20 -6.28
C MET A 292 -7.12 -8.68 -7.59
N CYS A 293 -7.15 -7.36 -7.80
CA CYS A 293 -7.70 -6.73 -8.99
C CYS A 293 -6.82 -6.93 -10.24
N ARG A 294 -5.53 -7.24 -10.09
CA ARG A 294 -4.68 -7.65 -11.23
C ARG A 294 -5.00 -9.05 -11.74
N SER A 295 -5.79 -9.84 -11.01
CA SER A 295 -6.32 -11.14 -11.46
C SER A 295 -7.86 -11.13 -11.51
N PRO A 296 -8.48 -10.41 -12.46
CA PRO A 296 -9.93 -10.23 -12.50
C PRO A 296 -10.71 -11.52 -12.81
N ALA A 297 -10.03 -12.58 -13.26
CA ALA A 297 -10.61 -13.90 -13.51
C ALA A 297 -10.48 -14.85 -12.31
N THR A 298 -9.69 -14.50 -11.30
CA THR A 298 -9.47 -15.38 -10.14
C THR A 298 -10.62 -15.27 -9.14
N GLY A 299 -11.25 -16.41 -8.87
CA GLY A 299 -12.11 -16.58 -7.71
C GLY A 299 -11.24 -16.80 -6.46
N TRP A 300 -11.04 -15.76 -5.67
CA TRP A 300 -10.19 -15.82 -4.49
C TRP A 300 -10.81 -16.64 -3.34
N GLY A 301 -9.97 -17.42 -2.67
CA GLY A 301 -10.30 -18.18 -1.49
C GLY A 301 -10.47 -17.31 -0.26
N ARG A 302 -11.42 -17.70 0.59
CA ARG A 302 -11.58 -17.13 1.94
C ARG A 302 -10.49 -17.71 2.86
N PRO A 303 -10.08 -16.99 3.92
CA PRO A 303 -9.24 -17.59 4.94
C PRO A 303 -9.93 -18.82 5.50
N SER A 304 -9.21 -19.95 5.59
CA SER A 304 -9.71 -21.10 6.33
C SER A 304 -9.89 -20.70 7.80
N PRO A 305 -10.90 -21.22 8.51
CA PRO A 305 -10.94 -21.12 9.96
C PRO A 305 -9.59 -21.60 10.53
N PRO A 306 -9.10 -21.07 11.67
CA PRO A 306 -8.00 -21.72 12.35
C PRO A 306 -8.35 -23.21 12.49
N PRO A 307 -7.39 -24.14 12.30
CA PRO A 307 -7.64 -25.52 12.66
C PRO A 307 -8.24 -25.50 14.06
N ALA A 308 -9.36 -26.20 14.26
CA ALA A 308 -9.94 -26.33 15.59
C ALA A 308 -8.77 -26.74 16.48
N GLN A 309 -8.39 -25.88 17.43
CA GLN A 309 -7.35 -26.23 18.39
C GLN A 309 -7.77 -27.59 18.91
N ALA A 310 -6.98 -28.62 18.64
CA ALA A 310 -7.18 -29.90 19.25
C ALA A 310 -7.27 -29.58 20.74
N ARG A 311 -8.45 -29.74 21.32
CA ARG A 311 -8.60 -29.61 22.76
C ARG A 311 -7.59 -30.60 23.29
N SER A 312 -6.51 -30.09 23.89
CA SER A 312 -5.70 -30.90 24.76
C SER A 312 -6.58 -31.12 25.98
N ASP A 313 -7.50 -32.06 25.85
CA ASP A 313 -8.25 -32.62 26.95
C ASP A 313 -7.21 -33.31 27.83
N GLY A 314 -6.86 -32.64 28.93
CA GLY A 314 -6.37 -33.29 30.14
C GLY A 314 -7.52 -33.95 30.87
#